data_AF-A0A847SGF1-F1
#
_entry.id   AF-A0A847SGF1-F1
#
_cell.length_a   1.000
_cell.length_b   1.000
_cell.length_c   1.000
_cell.angle_alpha   90.00
_cell.angle_beta   90.00
_cell.angle_gamma   90.00
#
_symmetry.space_group_name_H-M   'P 1'
#
loop_
_entity.id
_entity.type
_entity.pdbx_description
1 polymer ?
#
loop_
_entity_poly.entity_id
_entity_poly.type
_entity_poly.pdbx_seq_one_letter_code
_entity_poly.pdbx_strand_id
1 'polypeptide(L)' 'MKASVERKIIRWLHIILSIPILGYIYGPVASNPPAANAVRWVFLPVVALSGFWMWKGHWLRKKLSRRKQLAT' A
#
# COMPACT_ATOMS: atom_id res chain seq x y z
N MET A 1 -7.96 -15.81 -5.34
CA MET A 1 -8.28 -14.82 -6.40
C MET A 1 -7.31 -14.96 -7.56
N LYS A 2 -7.71 -14.70 -8.81
CA LYS A 2 -6.76 -14.62 -9.94
C LYS A 2 -5.73 -13.53 -9.64
N ALA A 3 -4.44 -13.79 -9.89
CA ALA A 3 -3.36 -12.84 -9.60
C ALA A 3 -3.55 -11.46 -10.29
N SER A 4 -4.19 -11.46 -11.47
CA SER A 4 -4.57 -10.25 -12.19
C SER A 4 -5.58 -9.38 -11.42
N VAL A 5 -6.60 -10.01 -10.84
CA VAL A 5 -7.65 -9.32 -10.06
C VAL A 5 -7.05 -8.73 -8.78
N GLU A 6 -6.20 -9.48 -8.08
CA GLU A 6 -5.52 -9.00 -6.87
C GLU A 6 -4.69 -7.74 -7.15
N ARG A 7 -3.87 -7.75 -8.21
CA ARG A 7 -3.06 -6.58 -8.61
C ARG A 7 -3.94 -5.39 -8.99
N LYS A 8 -5.07 -5.63 -9.66
CA LYS A 8 -6.00 -4.55 -10.05
C LYS A 8 -6.61 -3.88 -8.83
N ILE A 9 -7.02 -4.65 -7.82
CA ILE A 9 -7.57 -4.13 -6.56
C ILE A 9 -6.52 -3.30 -5.82
N ILE A 10 -5.31 -3.85 -5.62
CA ILE A 10 -4.25 -3.17 -4.88
C ILE A 10 -3.83 -1.87 -5.57
N ARG A 11 -3.78 -1.86 -6.91
CA ARG A 11 -3.48 -0.65 -7.69
C ARG A 11 -4.53 0.43 -7.49
N TRP A 12 -5.82 0.09 -7.57
CA TRP A 12 -6.89 1.06 -7.36
C TRP A 12 -6.90 1.60 -5.92
N LEU A 13 -6.69 0.73 -4.93
CA LEU A 13 -6.54 1.13 -3.54
C LEU A 13 -5.36 2.11 -3.37
N HIS A 14 -4.21 1.80 -3.96
CA HIS A 14 -3.02 2.66 -3.89
C HIS A 14 -3.28 4.05 -4.48
N ILE A 15 -3.92 4.12 -5.65
CA ILE A 15 -4.23 5.39 -6.32
C ILE A 15 -5.22 6.21 -5.48
N ILE A 16 -6.32 5.61 -5.03
CA ILE A 16 -7.36 6.32 -4.28
C ILE A 16 -6.81 6.85 -2.95
N LEU A 17 -6.08 6.02 -2.20
CA LEU A 17 -5.50 6.42 -0.92
C LEU A 17 -4.34 7.41 -1.07
N SER A 18 -3.78 7.59 -2.27
CA SER A 18 -2.77 8.63 -2.52
C SER A 18 -3.38 10.02 -2.64
N ILE A 19 -4.68 10.14 -2.95
CA ILE A 19 -5.35 11.45 -3.12
C ILE A 19 -5.32 12.28 -1.82
N PRO A 20 -5.69 11.75 -0.63
CA PRO A 20 -5.55 12.47 0.62
C PRO A 20 -4.11 12.91 0.95
N ILE A 21 -3.12 12.14 0.52
CA ILE A 21 -1.70 12.49 0.70
C ILE A 21 -1.35 13.73 -0.12
N LEU A 22 -1.85 13.84 -1.35
CA LEU A 22 -1.69 15.06 -2.16
C LEU A 22 -2.39 16.26 -1.51
N GLY A 23 -3.59 16.05 -0.97
CA GLY A 23 -4.30 17.08 -0.21
C GLY A 23 -3.57 17.52 1.07
N TYR A 24 -2.73 16.65 1.63
CA TYR A 24 -1.86 16.96 2.77
C TYR A 24 -0.62 17.76 2.36
N ILE A 25 -0.04 17.48 1.19
CA ILE A 25 1.15 18.19 0.69
C ILE A 25 0.78 19.57 0.12
N TYR A 26 -0.29 19.63 -0.68
CA TYR A 26 -0.63 20.81 -1.49
C TYR A 26 -1.92 21.51 -1.03
N GLY A 27 -2.68 20.91 -0.12
CA GLY A 27 -4.00 21.40 0.28
C GLY A 27 -4.13 21.66 1.79
N PRO A 28 -5.36 21.91 2.27
CA PRO A 28 -5.63 22.27 3.65
C PRO A 28 -5.63 21.07 4.60
N VAL A 29 -5.39 19.85 4.14
CA VAL A 29 -5.48 18.65 5.01
C VAL A 29 -4.45 18.70 6.14
N ALA A 30 -3.30 19.35 5.91
CA ALA A 30 -2.28 19.53 6.93
C ALA A 30 -2.69 20.46 8.09
N SER A 31 -3.63 21.40 7.86
CA SER A 31 -4.07 22.34 8.91
C SER A 31 -5.18 21.77 9.81
N ASN A 32 -5.76 20.62 9.45
CA ASN A 32 -6.72 19.89 10.27
C ASN A 32 -6.01 18.73 11.00
N PRO A 33 -5.75 18.82 12.33
CA PRO A 33 -4.91 17.84 13.03
C PRO A 33 -5.43 16.38 12.97
N PRO A 34 -6.73 16.09 13.17
CA PRO A 34 -7.26 14.74 12.90
C PRO A 34 -6.97 14.22 11.50
N ALA A 35 -7.19 15.04 10.46
CA ALA A 35 -6.99 14.61 9.07
C ALA A 35 -5.51 14.42 8.74
N ALA A 36 -4.66 15.33 9.21
CA ALA A 36 -3.20 15.21 9.13
C ALA A 36 -2.69 13.92 9.78
N ASN A 37 -3.20 13.57 10.96
CA ASN A 37 -2.81 12.34 11.65
C ASN A 37 -3.28 11.09 10.90
N ALA A 38 -4.49 11.11 10.32
CA ALA A 38 -4.94 10.02 9.47
C ALA A 38 -3.99 9.82 8.28
N VAL A 39 -3.54 10.89 7.63
CA VAL A 39 -2.58 10.80 6.51
C VAL A 39 -1.27 10.17 6.97
N ARG A 40 -0.67 10.68 8.04
CA ARG A 40 0.64 10.24 8.55
C ARG A 40 0.64 8.78 9.02
N TRP A 41 -0.40 8.37 9.73
CA TRP A 41 -0.42 7.08 10.44
C TRP A 41 -1.22 5.99 9.73
N VAL A 42 -2.07 6.35 8.77
CA VAL A 42 -2.94 5.38 8.07
C VAL A 42 -2.69 5.41 6.56
N PHE A 43 -2.97 6.53 5.88
CA PHE A 43 -2.92 6.56 4.42
C PHE A 43 -1.50 6.33 3.89
N LEU A 44 -0.52 7.02 4.44
CA LEU A 44 0.87 6.97 3.97
C LEU A 44 1.50 5.58 4.19
N PRO A 45 1.37 4.92 5.36
CA PRO A 45 1.81 3.54 5.54
C PRO A 45 1.10 2.54 4.61
N VAL A 46 -0.23 2.66 4.43
CA VAL A 46 -0.99 1.74 3.57
C VAL A 46 -0.60 1.91 2.09
N VAL A 47 -0.41 3.14 1.63
CA VAL A 47 0.08 3.44 0.27
C VAL A 47 1.50 2.90 0.10
N ALA A 48 2.40 3.12 1.05
CA ALA A 48 3.77 2.59 0.99
C ALA A 48 3.80 1.06 0.91
N LEU A 49 3.03 0.37 1.76
CA LEU A 49 2.94 -1.10 1.78
C LEU A 49 2.32 -1.65 0.49
N SER A 50 1.25 -1.04 -0.01
CA SER A 50 0.62 -1.46 -1.27
C SER A 50 1.55 -1.24 -2.46
N GLY A 51 2.30 -0.14 -2.49
CA GLY A 51 3.33 0.11 -3.51
C GLY A 51 4.46 -0.93 -3.46
N PHE A 52 4.97 -1.21 -2.26
CA PHE A 52 5.99 -2.24 -2.06
C PHE A 52 5.51 -3.64 -2.48
N TRP A 53 4.26 -3.97 -2.19
CA TRP A 53 3.66 -5.24 -2.61
C TRP A 53 3.50 -5.33 -4.13
N MET A 54 3.09 -4.26 -4.80
CA MET A 54 2.99 -4.25 -6.26
C MET A 54 4.37 -4.38 -6.92
N TRP A 55 5.41 -3.79 -6.33
CA TRP A 55 6.77 -3.86 -6.86
C TRP A 55 7.47 -5.20 -6.58
N LYS A 56 7.52 -5.62 -5.32
CA LYS A 56 8.31 -6.80 -4.89
C LYS A 56 7.47 -7.98 -4.43
N GLY A 57 6.14 -7.91 -4.46
CA GLY A 57 5.26 -8.97 -3.93
C GLY A 57 5.46 -10.33 -4.62
N HIS A 58 5.87 -10.36 -5.88
CA HIS A 58 6.17 -11.60 -6.60
C HIS A 58 7.47 -12.26 -6.10
N TRP A 59 8.49 -11.45 -5.76
CA TRP A 59 9.72 -11.96 -5.14
C TRP A 59 9.49 -12.41 -3.70
N LEU A 60 8.69 -11.68 -2.93
CA LEU A 60 8.34 -12.02 -1.55
C LEU A 60 7.63 -13.39 -1.47
N ARG A 61 6.64 -13.62 -2.35
CA ARG A 61 5.94 -14.91 -2.44
C ARG A 61 6.87 -16.06 -2.81
N LYS A 62 7.81 -15.83 -3.75
CA LYS A 62 8.81 -16.83 -4.14
C LYS A 62 9.75 -17.20 -2.99
N LYS A 63 10.13 -16.25 -2.13
CA LYS A 63 10.92 -16.53 -0.92
C LYS A 63 10.12 -17.29 0.13
N LEU A 64 8.86 -16.93 0.34
CA LEU A 64 7.97 -17.61 1.29
C LEU A 64 7.66 -19.06 0.86
N SER A 65 7.47 -19.31 -0.44
CA SER A 65 7.24 -20.67 -0.94
C SER A 65 8.48 -21.56 -0.83
N ARG A 66 9.68 -21.01 -1.08
CA ARG A 66 10.95 -21.73 -0.89
C ARG A 66 11.21 -22.10 0.57
N ARG A 67 10.88 -21.21 1.52
CA ARG A 67 11.01 -21.51 2.96
C ARG A 67 10.10 -22.65 3.40
N LYS A 68 8.88 -22.74 2.86
CA LYS A 68 7.96 -23.87 3.16
C LYS A 68 8.52 -25.22 2.70
N GLN A 69 9.17 -25.28 1.54
CA GLN A 69 9.78 -26.52 1.02
C GLN A 69 10.98 -27.02 1.83
N LEU A 70 11.74 -26.12 2.46
CA LEU A 70 12.91 -26.46 3.27
C LEU A 70 12.57 -26.87 4.71
N ALA A 71 11.31 -26.70 5.13
CA ALA A 71 10.83 -27.00 6.48
C ALA A 71 10.01 -28.31 6.57
N THR A 72 9.90 -29.03 5.45
CA THR A 72 9.32 -30.38 5.27
C THR A 72 10.40 -31.29 4.76
#